data_AF-A0AAD7GHZ9-F1
#
_entry.id   AF-A0AAD7GHZ9-F1
#
_cell.length_a   1.000
_cell.length_b   1.000
_cell.length_c   1.000
_cell.angle_alpha   90.00
_cell.angle_beta   90.00
_cell.angle_gamma   90.00
#
_symmetry.space_group_name_H-M   'P 1'
#
loop_
_entity.id
_entity.type
_entity.pdbx_description
1 polymer ?
#
loop_
_entity_poly.entity_id
_entity_poly.type
_entity_poly.pdbx_seq_one_letter_code
_entity_poly.pdbx_strand_id
1 'polypeptide(L)'
;MSDLRYPPTAIMVSVLPAYAQKGIFCYIANKYEADNALRSVKYGEIRFDTEYTDLTPEQLKVKLLAGDSRLVWDAMKISVVQIAVPRCVYIIDLKAMRAVPEELARIVRSEDINKAGVGLANDAKVIWDSLGMEARRFVEVGMMAKFANPEWYSKEGQNPLSLEQCVHNYLEQILDKTKQKAFRWGKSLTKEQIIYAGLDAQASLEVYRVISRNLRQKQRQLGRAIPEDWYTFNYRVGEPTRLEATVRGEYLHWSP
;
A
#
# COMPACT_ATOMS: atom_id res chain seq x y z
N MET A 1 31.34 14.77 9.63
CA MET A 1 30.15 14.96 10.49
C MET A 1 29.62 13.58 10.80
N SER A 2 29.51 13.24 12.08
CA SER A 2 29.24 11.88 12.56
C SER A 2 27.85 11.37 12.15
N ASP A 3 27.83 10.30 11.36
CA ASP A 3 26.66 9.45 11.11
C ASP A 3 26.20 8.80 12.43
N LEU A 4 25.41 9.55 13.20
CA LEU A 4 24.60 9.00 14.28
C LEU A 4 23.49 8.16 13.63
N ARG A 5 23.80 6.88 13.40
CA ARG A 5 22.85 5.83 13.05
C ARG A 5 21.91 5.60 14.24
N TYR A 6 20.80 6.32 14.29
CA TYR A 6 19.68 5.91 15.12
C TYR A 6 19.04 4.69 14.44
N PRO A 7 18.80 3.59 15.17
CA PRO A 7 17.99 2.50 14.62
C PRO A 7 16.54 2.98 14.45
N PRO A 8 15.79 2.42 13.49
CA PRO A 8 14.34 2.63 13.40
C PRO A 8 13.67 2.47 14.76
N THR A 9 12.65 3.28 15.04
CA THR A 9 11.85 3.09 16.25
C THR A 9 10.96 1.87 16.05
N ALA A 10 11.42 0.71 16.54
CA ALA A 10 10.64 -0.52 16.55
C ALA A 10 9.57 -0.43 17.65
N ILE A 11 8.30 -0.51 17.26
CA ILE A 11 7.17 -0.64 18.17
C ILE A 11 6.76 -2.11 18.19
N MET A 12 7.04 -2.77 19.32
CA MET A 12 6.52 -4.10 19.60
C MET A 12 5.06 -3.99 20.02
N VAL A 13 4.16 -4.61 19.27
CA VAL A 13 2.75 -4.70 19.62
C VAL A 13 2.50 -6.04 20.31
N SER A 14 2.18 -6.00 21.60
CA SER A 14 2.03 -7.19 22.46
C SER A 14 0.65 -7.85 22.33
N VAL A 15 -0.37 -7.12 21.88
CA VAL A 15 -1.72 -7.62 21.64
C VAL A 15 -2.09 -7.31 20.20
N LEU A 16 -2.17 -8.37 19.40
CA LEU A 16 -2.55 -8.29 17.99
C LEU A 16 -3.86 -9.08 17.80
N PRO A 17 -4.71 -8.68 16.83
CA PRO A 17 -5.82 -9.52 16.40
C PRO A 17 -5.35 -10.94 16.04
N ALA A 18 -6.21 -11.94 16.15
CA ALA A 18 -5.82 -13.35 15.96
C ALA A 18 -5.17 -13.64 14.59
N TYR A 19 -5.53 -12.88 13.56
CA TYR A 19 -4.95 -12.98 12.22
C TYR A 19 -3.56 -12.34 12.10
N ALA A 20 -3.24 -11.39 12.96
CA ALA A 20 -1.97 -10.69 12.92
C ALA A 20 -0.91 -11.55 13.62
N GLN A 21 0.00 -12.13 12.84
CA GLN A 21 1.20 -12.76 13.39
C GLN A 21 1.92 -11.78 14.33
N LYS A 22 2.56 -12.25 15.41
CA LYS A 22 3.51 -11.43 16.18
C LYS A 22 4.49 -10.77 15.22
N GLY A 23 4.24 -9.49 14.94
CA GLY A 23 4.89 -8.72 13.90
C GLY A 23 5.53 -7.49 14.51
N ILE A 24 6.64 -7.06 13.93
CA ILE A 24 7.33 -5.85 14.34
C ILE A 24 6.83 -4.71 13.46
N PHE A 25 6.26 -3.67 14.08
CA PHE A 25 5.93 -2.43 13.39
C PHE A 25 7.14 -1.50 13.51
N CYS A 26 7.79 -1.25 12.39
CA CYS A 26 8.97 -0.40 12.30
C CYS A 26 8.55 0.98 11.82
N TYR A 27 8.44 1.94 12.75
CA TYR A 27 8.24 3.34 12.39
C TYR A 27 9.57 3.94 11.96
N ILE A 28 9.57 4.53 10.76
CA ILE A 28 10.76 5.08 10.13
C ILE A 28 10.46 6.51 9.66
N ALA A 29 11.17 7.46 10.24
CA ALA A 29 11.05 8.90 9.96
C ALA A 29 12.31 9.49 9.31
N ASN A 30 13.33 8.66 9.07
CA ASN A 30 14.61 9.05 8.48
C ASN A 30 14.84 8.30 7.16
N LYS A 31 15.31 9.02 6.13
CA LYS A 31 15.58 8.44 4.80
C LYS A 31 16.58 7.29 4.85
N TYR A 32 17.70 7.46 5.55
CA TYR A 32 18.76 6.45 5.61
C TYR A 32 18.33 5.19 6.36
N GLU A 33 17.54 5.35 7.42
CA GLU A 33 16.90 4.23 8.11
C GLU A 33 15.94 3.48 7.17
N ALA A 34 15.17 4.20 6.37
CA ALA A 34 14.25 3.60 5.40
C ALA A 34 15.02 2.82 4.32
N ASP A 35 16.07 3.42 3.74
CA ASP A 35 16.92 2.73 2.77
C ASP A 35 17.55 1.47 3.36
N ASN A 36 18.07 1.54 4.59
CA ASN A 36 18.65 0.37 5.25
C ASN A 36 17.62 -0.73 5.52
N ALA A 37 16.42 -0.35 5.98
CA ALA A 37 15.35 -1.29 6.28
C ALA A 37 14.83 -2.00 5.02
N LEU A 38 14.66 -1.25 3.93
CA LEU A 38 14.05 -1.72 2.68
C LEU A 38 15.02 -2.45 1.74
N ARG A 39 16.33 -2.34 1.95
CA ARG A 39 17.36 -3.00 1.12
C ARG A 39 17.19 -4.52 0.99
N SER A 40 16.57 -5.16 1.98
CA SER A 40 16.29 -6.60 1.99
C SER A 40 15.12 -7.00 1.08
N VAL A 41 14.26 -6.04 0.72
CA VAL A 41 13.06 -6.27 -0.10
C VAL A 41 13.44 -6.25 -1.59
N LYS A 42 14.01 -7.37 -2.06
CA LYS A 42 14.57 -7.46 -3.42
C LYS A 42 13.62 -8.05 -4.45
N TYR A 43 12.84 -9.05 -4.06
CA TYR A 43 11.98 -9.85 -4.95
C TYR A 43 10.75 -10.35 -4.21
N GLY A 44 9.74 -10.77 -4.97
CA GLY A 44 8.58 -11.48 -4.45
C GLY A 44 7.38 -10.58 -4.18
N GLU A 45 6.61 -10.91 -3.16
CA GLU A 45 5.31 -10.31 -2.89
C GLU A 45 5.34 -9.53 -1.58
N ILE A 46 4.90 -8.27 -1.63
CA ILE A 46 4.72 -7.41 -0.46
C ILE A 46 3.30 -6.87 -0.42
N ARG A 47 2.87 -6.42 0.76
CA ARG A 47 1.72 -5.52 0.84
C ARG A 47 2.19 -4.08 0.70
N PHE A 48 1.46 -3.29 -0.07
CA PHE A 48 1.68 -1.86 -0.23
C PHE A 48 0.40 -1.07 0.03
N ASP A 49 0.53 0.13 0.59
CA ASP A 49 -0.55 1.10 0.83
C ASP A 49 0.01 2.45 1.23
N THR A 50 -0.87 3.45 1.25
CA THR A 50 -0.49 4.81 1.62
C THR A 50 -1.57 5.51 2.43
N GLU A 51 -1.13 6.47 3.24
CA GLU A 51 -2.03 7.43 3.89
C GLU A 51 -1.71 8.85 3.43
N TYR A 52 -2.74 9.70 3.37
CA TYR A 52 -2.68 11.00 2.72
C TYR A 52 -2.83 12.17 3.69
N THR A 53 -2.13 13.27 3.42
CA THR A 53 -2.34 14.52 4.16
C THR A 53 -3.70 15.13 3.84
N ASP A 54 -4.27 15.77 4.85
CA ASP A 54 -5.48 16.56 4.79
C ASP A 54 -5.21 18.07 4.68
N LEU A 55 -3.98 18.49 4.37
CA LEU A 55 -3.65 19.91 4.18
C LEU A 55 -4.45 20.50 3.02
N THR A 56 -5.16 21.60 3.30
CA THR A 56 -5.94 22.32 2.28
C THR A 56 -5.07 23.29 1.47
N PRO A 57 -5.49 23.69 0.26
CA PRO A 57 -4.80 24.73 -0.52
C PRO A 57 -4.59 26.03 0.25
N GLU A 58 -5.53 26.43 1.11
CA GLU A 58 -5.42 27.62 1.96
C GLU A 58 -4.29 27.45 2.99
N GLN A 59 -4.18 26.28 3.60
CA GLN A 59 -3.11 25.98 4.55
C GLN A 59 -1.73 25.97 3.86
N LEU A 60 -1.64 25.43 2.64
CA LEU A 60 -0.43 25.50 1.82
C LEU A 60 -0.09 26.94 1.43
N LYS A 61 -1.09 27.76 1.10
CA LYS A 61 -0.89 29.19 0.78
C LYS A 61 -0.32 29.96 1.97
N VAL A 62 -0.80 29.70 3.18
CA VAL A 62 -0.24 30.30 4.41
C VAL A 62 1.24 29.95 4.57
N LYS A 63 1.61 28.68 4.35
CA LYS A 63 3.00 28.22 4.40
C LYS A 63 3.87 28.86 3.31
N LEU A 64 3.35 29.00 2.10
CA LEU A 64 4.03 29.69 1.00
C LEU A 64 4.33 31.14 1.36
N LEU A 65 3.34 31.87 1.87
CA LEU A 65 3.50 33.27 2.28
C LEU A 65 4.48 33.43 3.45
N ALA A 66 4.58 32.42 4.32
CA ALA A 66 5.55 32.38 5.41
C ALA A 66 6.98 32.01 4.96
N GLY A 67 7.20 31.72 3.67
CA GLY A 67 8.51 31.29 3.16
C GLY A 67 8.95 29.93 3.70
N ASP A 68 8.00 29.04 4.02
CA ASP A 68 8.31 27.72 4.59
C ASP A 68 9.10 26.87 3.59
N SER A 69 10.36 26.61 3.90
CA SER A 69 11.25 25.74 3.11
C SER A 69 10.71 24.30 2.93
N ARG A 70 9.72 23.88 3.73
CA ARG A 70 9.06 22.58 3.62
C ARG A 70 7.85 22.56 2.71
N LEU A 71 7.44 23.69 2.13
CA LEU A 71 6.20 23.79 1.34
C LEU A 71 6.07 22.70 0.27
N VAL A 72 7.14 22.41 -0.47
CA VAL A 72 7.12 21.35 -1.50
C VAL A 72 6.78 19.99 -0.90
N TRP A 73 7.37 19.66 0.25
CA TRP A 73 7.10 18.42 0.98
C TRP A 73 5.69 18.41 1.58
N ASP A 74 5.21 19.55 2.07
CA ASP A 74 3.87 19.68 2.64
C ASP A 74 2.79 19.57 1.56
N ALA A 75 3.06 20.06 0.35
CA ALA A 75 2.16 19.98 -0.80
C ALA A 75 2.01 18.58 -1.38
N MET A 76 2.94 17.66 -1.12
CA MET A 76 2.78 16.25 -1.49
C MET A 76 1.54 15.68 -0.81
N LYS A 77 0.64 15.03 -1.56
CA LYS A 77 -0.57 14.46 -0.95
C LYS A 77 -0.25 13.20 -0.14
N ILE A 78 0.74 12.42 -0.58
CA ILE A 78 1.20 11.25 0.17
C ILE A 78 1.91 11.65 1.46
N SER A 79 1.56 10.99 2.56
CA SER A 79 2.13 11.22 3.88
C SER A 79 2.89 10.02 4.42
N VAL A 80 2.27 8.85 4.39
CA VAL A 80 2.83 7.61 4.93
C VAL A 80 2.77 6.53 3.88
N VAL A 81 3.80 5.69 3.81
CA VAL A 81 3.78 4.45 3.03
C VAL A 81 3.88 3.28 3.99
N GLN A 82 3.03 2.28 3.81
CA GLN A 82 3.12 1.01 4.55
C GLN A 82 3.60 -0.10 3.63
N ILE A 83 4.67 -0.79 4.03
CA ILE A 83 5.17 -1.98 3.36
C ILE A 83 5.14 -3.14 4.35
N ALA A 84 4.26 -4.12 4.12
CA ALA A 84 4.27 -5.36 4.91
C ALA A 84 5.01 -6.47 4.17
N VAL A 85 5.94 -7.08 4.89
CA VAL A 85 6.69 -8.27 4.51
C VAL A 85 6.42 -9.38 5.54
N PRO A 86 6.87 -10.63 5.33
CA PRO A 86 6.74 -11.64 6.37
C PRO A 86 7.31 -11.15 7.71
N ARG A 87 6.48 -11.11 8.75
CA ARG A 87 6.80 -10.76 10.15
C ARG A 87 7.16 -9.29 10.45
N CYS A 88 7.11 -8.40 9.48
CA CYS A 88 7.40 -6.98 9.70
C CYS A 88 6.52 -6.07 8.84
N VAL A 89 6.13 -4.93 9.41
CA VAL A 89 5.53 -3.83 8.67
C VAL A 89 6.41 -2.59 8.84
N TYR A 90 6.83 -2.02 7.73
CA TYR A 90 7.52 -0.73 7.69
C TYR A 90 6.48 0.36 7.53
N ILE A 91 6.40 1.28 8.50
CA ILE A 91 5.60 2.50 8.45
C ILE A 91 6.54 3.66 8.17
N ILE A 92 6.56 4.14 6.93
CA ILE A 92 7.49 5.13 6.43
C ILE A 92 6.82 6.50 6.42
N ASP A 93 7.19 7.38 7.33
CA ASP A 93 6.67 8.74 7.42
C ASP A 93 7.45 9.67 6.47
N LEU A 94 6.91 9.88 5.27
CA LEU A 94 7.52 10.75 4.26
C LEU A 94 7.46 12.23 4.67
N LYS A 95 6.50 12.63 5.52
CA LYS A 95 6.39 14.00 6.04
C LYS A 95 7.44 14.31 7.10
N ALA A 96 8.00 13.30 7.76
CA ALA A 96 9.15 13.50 8.63
C ALA A 96 10.48 13.61 7.86
N MET A 97 10.52 13.16 6.60
CA MET A 97 11.72 13.14 5.77
C MET A 97 11.91 14.45 4.96
N ARG A 98 13.09 14.57 4.34
CA ARG A 98 13.46 15.67 3.43
C ARG A 98 13.82 15.18 2.02
N ALA A 99 13.68 13.88 1.78
CA ALA A 99 13.98 13.21 0.54
C ALA A 99 13.27 11.86 0.54
N VAL A 100 12.85 11.41 -0.64
CA VAL A 100 12.27 10.08 -0.82
C VAL A 100 13.38 9.04 -0.65
N PRO A 101 13.17 7.95 0.12
CA PRO A 101 14.11 6.83 0.18
C PRO A 101 14.31 6.20 -1.20
N GLU A 102 15.56 5.94 -1.58
CA GLU A 102 15.91 5.33 -2.87
C GLU A 102 15.38 3.91 -2.98
N GLU A 103 15.42 3.15 -1.89
CA GLU A 103 14.92 1.77 -1.85
C GLU A 103 13.40 1.72 -1.95
N LEU A 104 12.69 2.72 -1.42
CA LEU A 104 11.25 2.86 -1.63
C LEU A 104 10.95 3.10 -3.12
N ALA A 105 11.67 4.04 -3.73
CA ALA A 105 11.52 4.33 -5.15
C ALA A 105 11.84 3.10 -6.03
N ARG A 106 12.87 2.33 -5.68
CA ARG A 106 13.20 1.06 -6.34
C ARG A 106 12.07 0.05 -6.21
N ILE A 107 11.49 -0.13 -5.03
CA ILE A 107 10.38 -1.08 -4.79
C ILE A 107 9.15 -0.69 -5.63
N VAL A 108 8.74 0.58 -5.59
CA VAL A 108 7.58 1.09 -6.32
C VAL A 108 7.73 0.88 -7.83
N ARG A 109 8.92 1.15 -8.37
CA ARG A 109 9.24 1.02 -9.80
C ARG A 109 9.61 -0.41 -10.24
N SER A 110 9.78 -1.35 -9.31
CA SER A 110 10.22 -2.70 -9.65
C SER A 110 9.12 -3.50 -10.37
N GLU A 111 9.49 -4.20 -11.43
CA GLU A 111 8.66 -5.23 -12.06
C GLU A 111 8.95 -6.63 -11.49
N ASP A 112 9.89 -6.76 -10.55
CA ASP A 112 10.21 -8.04 -9.89
C ASP A 112 9.52 -8.19 -8.52
N ILE A 113 8.82 -7.14 -8.09
CA ILE A 113 8.12 -7.07 -6.81
C ILE A 113 6.65 -6.80 -7.07
N ASN A 114 5.80 -7.74 -6.67
CA ASN A 114 4.35 -7.57 -6.66
C ASN A 114 3.96 -6.73 -5.44
N LYS A 115 3.36 -5.56 -5.68
CA LYS A 115 2.81 -4.68 -4.64
C LYS A 115 1.32 -4.95 -4.51
N ALA A 116 0.94 -5.82 -3.58
CA ALA A 116 -0.46 -6.18 -3.38
C ALA A 116 -1.15 -5.24 -2.37
N GLY A 117 -2.41 -4.93 -2.64
CA GLY A 117 -3.23 -4.06 -1.79
C GLY A 117 -4.65 -3.98 -2.31
N VAL A 118 -5.54 -3.34 -1.55
CA VAL A 118 -6.94 -3.15 -1.92
C VAL A 118 -7.16 -1.68 -2.25
N GLY A 119 -7.70 -1.37 -3.43
CA GLY A 119 -7.98 0.00 -3.86
C GLY A 119 -6.74 0.76 -4.36
N LEU A 120 -5.72 0.03 -4.83
CA LEU A 120 -4.38 0.55 -5.11
C LEU A 120 -4.28 1.54 -6.28
N ALA A 121 -5.33 1.65 -7.10
CA ALA A 121 -5.36 2.60 -8.21
C ALA A 121 -5.19 4.04 -7.72
N ASN A 122 -5.84 4.39 -6.60
CA ASN A 122 -5.70 5.72 -6.00
C ASN A 122 -4.29 5.93 -5.41
N ASP A 123 -3.72 4.92 -4.75
CA ASP A 123 -2.34 4.98 -4.24
C ASP A 123 -1.33 5.23 -5.36
N ALA A 124 -1.43 4.49 -6.45
CA ALA A 124 -0.55 4.63 -7.60
C ALA A 124 -0.68 6.03 -8.24
N LYS A 125 -1.91 6.54 -8.36
CA LYS A 125 -2.15 7.91 -8.81
C LYS A 125 -1.51 8.94 -7.88
N VAL A 126 -1.72 8.82 -6.58
CA VAL A 126 -1.18 9.78 -5.61
C VAL A 126 0.35 9.73 -5.54
N ILE A 127 0.95 8.55 -5.73
CA ILE A 127 2.41 8.39 -5.87
C ILE A 127 2.93 9.16 -7.09
N TRP A 128 2.25 9.06 -8.23
CA TRP A 128 2.61 9.82 -9.43
C TRP A 128 2.47 11.32 -9.18
N ASP A 129 1.31 11.77 -8.70
CA ASP A 129 1.02 13.19 -8.49
C ASP A 129 1.95 13.82 -7.44
N SER A 130 2.33 13.07 -6.40
CA SER A 130 3.14 13.58 -5.29
C SER A 130 4.64 13.43 -5.53
N LEU A 131 5.08 12.35 -6.19
CA LEU A 131 6.49 11.94 -6.21
C LEU A 131 7.03 11.77 -7.65
N GLY A 132 6.20 11.89 -8.68
CA GLY A 132 6.59 11.67 -10.08
C GLY A 132 7.13 10.25 -10.34
N MET A 133 6.69 9.27 -9.55
CA MET A 133 7.15 7.89 -9.65
C MET A 133 6.15 7.02 -10.39
N GLU A 134 6.64 6.25 -11.35
CA GLU A 134 5.86 5.17 -11.95
C GLU A 134 5.68 4.03 -10.97
N ALA A 135 4.44 3.66 -10.70
CA ALA A 135 4.10 2.46 -9.96
C ALA A 135 4.04 1.28 -10.93
N ARG A 136 4.78 0.20 -10.68
CA ARG A 136 4.81 -0.97 -11.59
C ARG A 136 4.40 -2.25 -10.87
N ARG A 137 3.72 -3.19 -11.51
CA ARG A 137 3.23 -4.46 -10.91
C ARG A 137 2.52 -4.29 -9.56
N PHE A 138 1.54 -3.40 -9.54
CA PHE A 138 0.59 -3.31 -8.44
C PHE A 138 -0.52 -4.34 -8.65
N VAL A 139 -0.79 -5.14 -7.63
CA VAL A 139 -1.75 -6.25 -7.65
C VAL A 139 -2.99 -5.81 -6.87
N GLU A 140 -4.09 -5.63 -7.58
CA GLU A 140 -5.36 -5.26 -6.98
C GLU A 140 -6.06 -6.49 -6.38
N VAL A 141 -5.96 -6.60 -5.06
CA VAL A 141 -6.42 -7.77 -4.28
C VAL A 141 -7.93 -7.95 -4.40
N GLY A 142 -8.70 -6.86 -4.45
CA GLY A 142 -10.15 -6.93 -4.63
C GLY A 142 -10.56 -7.52 -5.98
N MET A 143 -9.74 -7.37 -7.01
CA MET A 143 -9.94 -8.02 -8.32
C MET A 143 -9.46 -9.45 -8.33
N MET A 144 -8.33 -9.73 -7.69
CA MET A 144 -7.81 -11.09 -7.54
C MET A 144 -8.84 -12.00 -6.82
N ALA A 145 -9.52 -11.47 -5.79
CA ALA A 145 -10.58 -12.14 -5.06
C ALA A 145 -11.75 -12.58 -5.96
N LYS A 146 -12.14 -11.76 -6.95
CA LYS A 146 -13.20 -12.09 -7.92
C LYS A 146 -12.92 -13.37 -8.71
N PHE A 147 -11.65 -13.63 -9.01
CA PHE A 147 -11.24 -14.83 -9.73
C PHE A 147 -11.03 -16.04 -8.81
N ALA A 148 -10.61 -15.80 -7.57
CA ALA A 148 -10.44 -16.85 -6.57
C ALA A 148 -11.79 -17.39 -6.06
N ASN A 149 -12.76 -16.50 -5.82
CA ASN A 149 -14.05 -16.77 -5.18
C ASN A 149 -15.19 -16.00 -5.89
N PRO A 150 -15.50 -16.35 -7.15
CA PRO A 150 -16.51 -15.64 -7.94
C PRO A 150 -17.91 -15.67 -7.30
N GLU A 151 -18.21 -16.66 -6.46
CA GLU A 151 -19.48 -16.81 -5.75
C GLU A 151 -19.81 -15.64 -4.81
N TRP A 152 -18.79 -14.89 -4.34
CA TRP A 152 -19.00 -13.68 -3.53
C TRP A 152 -19.39 -12.45 -4.35
N TYR A 153 -19.29 -12.56 -5.67
CA TYR A 153 -19.61 -11.51 -6.62
C TYR A 153 -20.86 -11.95 -7.39
N SER A 154 -22.02 -11.74 -6.76
CA SER A 154 -23.31 -12.28 -7.23
C SER A 154 -23.88 -11.54 -8.44
N LYS A 155 -23.27 -10.43 -8.89
CA LYS A 155 -23.70 -9.65 -10.06
C LYS A 155 -22.51 -9.07 -10.84
N GLU A 156 -22.60 -9.06 -12.16
CA GLU A 156 -21.75 -8.23 -13.01
C GLU A 156 -21.86 -6.76 -12.56
N GLY A 157 -20.72 -6.08 -12.40
CA GLY A 157 -20.66 -4.68 -11.98
C GLY A 157 -20.58 -4.40 -10.48
N GLN A 158 -20.44 -5.40 -9.61
CA GLN A 158 -20.13 -5.15 -8.19
C GLN A 158 -18.70 -4.61 -8.03
N ASN A 159 -18.56 -3.59 -7.18
CA ASN A 159 -17.28 -3.00 -6.80
C ASN A 159 -16.33 -4.06 -6.21
N PRO A 160 -15.00 -3.89 -6.37
CA PRO A 160 -14.03 -4.71 -5.65
C PRO A 160 -14.31 -4.73 -4.15
N LEU A 161 -14.07 -5.87 -3.49
CA LEU A 161 -14.26 -5.98 -2.04
C LEU A 161 -13.34 -5.00 -1.31
N SER A 162 -13.89 -4.29 -0.33
CA SER A 162 -13.09 -3.47 0.59
C SER A 162 -12.18 -4.36 1.43
N LEU A 163 -11.13 -3.77 2.04
CA LEU A 163 -10.26 -4.54 2.91
C LEU A 163 -11.02 -5.12 4.12
N GLU A 164 -11.98 -4.38 4.68
CA GLU A 164 -12.84 -4.88 5.77
C GLU A 164 -13.65 -6.10 5.33
N GLN A 165 -14.25 -6.06 4.14
CA GLN A 165 -14.98 -7.20 3.58
C GLN A 165 -14.06 -8.39 3.32
N CYS A 166 -12.85 -8.15 2.80
CA CYS A 166 -11.86 -9.21 2.61
C CYS A 166 -11.42 -9.83 3.94
N VAL A 167 -11.14 -9.04 4.97
CA VAL A 167 -10.77 -9.54 6.30
C VAL A 167 -11.91 -10.35 6.90
N HIS A 168 -13.15 -9.88 6.76
CA HIS A 168 -14.32 -10.62 7.21
C HIS A 168 -14.47 -11.96 6.48
N ASN A 169 -14.45 -11.94 5.14
CA ASN A 169 -14.74 -13.13 4.34
C ASN A 169 -13.60 -14.15 4.31
N TYR A 170 -12.34 -13.71 4.32
CA TYR A 170 -11.18 -14.61 4.20
C TYR A 170 -10.51 -14.97 5.52
N LEU A 171 -10.62 -14.11 6.54
CA LEU A 171 -9.97 -14.33 7.83
C LEU A 171 -10.98 -14.59 8.95
N GLU A 172 -12.28 -14.37 8.72
CA GLU A 172 -13.35 -14.47 9.73
C GLU A 172 -13.12 -13.52 10.92
N GLN A 173 -12.65 -12.31 10.62
CA GLN A 173 -12.25 -11.32 11.62
C GLN A 173 -12.85 -9.95 11.30
N ILE A 174 -12.76 -9.03 12.25
CA ILE A 174 -13.19 -7.63 12.08
C ILE A 174 -11.96 -6.75 12.04
N LEU A 175 -11.88 -5.90 11.02
CA LEU A 175 -10.89 -4.84 10.93
C LEU A 175 -11.54 -3.54 11.41
N ASP A 176 -11.15 -3.07 12.59
CA ASP A 176 -11.71 -1.84 13.17
C ASP A 176 -11.09 -0.59 12.51
N LYS A 177 -11.89 0.11 11.70
CA LYS A 177 -11.53 1.39 11.08
C LYS A 177 -12.17 2.61 11.73
N THR A 178 -12.83 2.46 12.88
CA THR A 178 -13.64 3.53 13.50
C THR A 178 -12.85 4.80 13.80
N LYS A 179 -11.57 4.66 14.19
CA LYS A 179 -10.71 5.78 14.55
C LYS A 179 -10.03 6.46 13.36
N GLN A 180 -10.00 5.83 12.19
CA GLN A 180 -9.25 6.31 11.02
C GLN A 180 -9.65 7.74 10.63
N LYS A 181 -10.95 8.05 10.65
CA LYS A 181 -11.49 9.36 10.23
C LYS A 181 -10.96 10.55 11.05
N ALA A 182 -10.53 10.31 12.28
CA ALA A 182 -9.99 11.34 13.16
C ALA A 182 -8.48 11.58 12.94
N PHE A 183 -7.80 10.70 12.20
CA PHE A 183 -6.36 10.80 12.01
C PHE A 183 -5.98 11.93 11.07
N ARG A 184 -4.78 12.47 11.31
CA ARG A 184 -4.19 13.60 10.60
C ARG A 184 -2.79 13.19 10.18
N TRP A 185 -2.67 12.67 8.97
CA TRP A 185 -1.43 12.07 8.47
C TRP A 185 -0.41 13.09 7.98
N GLY A 186 -0.78 14.37 7.87
CA GLY A 186 0.15 15.47 7.52
C GLY A 186 1.05 15.94 8.67
N LYS A 187 0.93 15.34 9.87
CA LYS A 187 1.64 15.72 11.09
C LYS A 187 2.42 14.52 11.63
N SER A 188 3.26 14.76 12.63
CA SER A 188 3.95 13.68 13.36
C SER A 188 2.97 12.62 13.83
N LEU A 189 3.25 11.36 13.52
CA LEU A 189 2.34 10.25 13.80
C LEU A 189 2.27 9.94 15.30
N THR A 190 1.06 9.72 15.81
CA THR A 190 0.86 9.15 17.14
C THR A 190 1.09 7.64 17.15
N LYS A 191 1.23 7.06 18.35
CA LYS A 191 1.34 5.61 18.51
C LYS A 191 0.10 4.90 17.96
N GLU A 192 -1.09 5.46 18.13
CA GLU A 192 -2.34 4.90 17.60
C GLU A 192 -2.34 4.87 16.07
N GLN A 193 -1.86 5.94 15.41
CA GLN A 193 -1.74 6.00 13.95
C GLN A 193 -0.77 4.94 13.42
N ILE A 194 0.38 4.76 14.09
CA ILE A 194 1.38 3.75 13.71
C ILE A 194 0.81 2.34 13.87
N ILE A 195 0.11 2.06 14.98
CA ILE A 195 -0.55 0.76 15.20
C ILE A 195 -1.63 0.51 14.15
N TYR A 196 -2.45 1.52 13.86
CA TYR A 196 -3.48 1.41 12.83
C TYR A 196 -2.90 1.07 11.46
N ALA A 197 -1.92 1.86 11.00
CA ALA A 197 -1.24 1.65 9.72
C ALA A 197 -0.56 0.27 9.65
N GLY A 198 0.05 -0.16 10.77
CA GLY A 198 0.64 -1.48 10.90
C GLY A 198 -0.37 -2.61 10.75
N LEU A 199 -1.51 -2.51 11.43
CA LEU A 199 -2.59 -3.51 11.40
C LEU A 199 -3.26 -3.58 10.02
N ASP A 200 -3.56 -2.45 9.39
CA ASP A 200 -4.18 -2.41 8.06
C ASP A 200 -3.27 -3.10 7.02
N ALA A 201 -1.97 -2.82 7.08
CA ALA A 201 -0.98 -3.44 6.21
C ALA A 201 -0.78 -4.94 6.45
N GLN A 202 -0.75 -5.34 7.71
CA GLN A 202 -0.64 -6.75 8.05
C GLN A 202 -1.89 -7.53 7.65
N ALA A 203 -3.09 -7.00 7.91
CA ALA A 203 -4.36 -7.60 7.52
C ALA A 203 -4.41 -7.84 6.01
N SER A 204 -4.04 -6.82 5.23
CA SER A 204 -4.01 -6.91 3.77
C SER A 204 -3.00 -7.94 3.25
N LEU A 205 -1.83 -8.10 3.89
CA LEU A 205 -0.87 -9.16 3.54
C LEU A 205 -1.43 -10.56 3.77
N GLU A 206 -2.10 -10.79 4.90
CA GLU A 206 -2.68 -12.10 5.21
C GLU A 206 -3.87 -12.44 4.31
N VAL A 207 -4.73 -11.46 4.02
CA VAL A 207 -5.80 -11.57 3.01
C VAL A 207 -5.21 -11.97 1.65
N TYR A 208 -4.20 -11.24 1.18
CA TYR A 208 -3.56 -11.52 -0.11
C TYR A 208 -2.99 -12.95 -0.17
N ARG A 209 -2.38 -13.44 0.92
CA ARG A 209 -1.88 -14.82 0.98
C ARG A 209 -2.99 -15.86 0.87
N VAL A 210 -4.12 -15.65 1.54
CA VAL A 210 -5.28 -16.55 1.45
C VAL A 210 -5.82 -16.56 0.02
N ILE A 211 -6.08 -15.38 -0.55
CA ILE A 211 -6.58 -15.25 -1.93
C ILE A 211 -5.62 -15.89 -2.93
N SER A 212 -4.31 -15.69 -2.77
CA SER A 212 -3.29 -16.29 -3.63
C SER A 212 -3.31 -17.82 -3.58
N ARG A 213 -3.54 -18.41 -2.41
CA ARG A 213 -3.71 -19.87 -2.28
C ARG A 213 -4.98 -20.33 -2.99
N ASN A 214 -6.10 -19.65 -2.79
CA ASN A 214 -7.39 -19.98 -3.40
C ASN A 214 -7.33 -19.85 -4.93
N LEU A 215 -6.74 -18.79 -5.45
CA LEU A 215 -6.55 -18.59 -6.90
C LEU A 215 -5.72 -19.73 -7.50
N ARG A 216 -4.61 -20.11 -6.84
CA ARG A 216 -3.80 -21.25 -7.29
C ARG A 216 -4.59 -22.56 -7.31
N GLN A 217 -5.44 -22.80 -6.31
CA GLN A 217 -6.32 -23.96 -6.28
C GLN A 217 -7.36 -23.91 -7.42
N LYS A 218 -7.97 -22.75 -7.66
CA LYS A 218 -8.94 -22.53 -8.75
C LYS A 218 -8.31 -22.79 -10.12
N GLN A 219 -7.11 -22.29 -10.36
CA GLN A 219 -6.37 -22.54 -11.62
C GLN A 219 -6.12 -24.04 -11.84
N ARG A 220 -5.76 -24.78 -10.78
CA ARG A 220 -5.61 -26.24 -10.86
C ARG A 220 -6.92 -26.93 -11.21
N GLN A 221 -8.03 -26.52 -10.60
CA GLN A 221 -9.37 -27.06 -10.91
C GLN A 221 -9.80 -26.76 -12.35
N LEU A 222 -9.48 -25.57 -12.85
CA LEU A 222 -9.82 -25.14 -14.21
C LEU A 222 -8.89 -25.74 -15.28
N GLY A 223 -7.73 -26.30 -14.89
CA GLY A 223 -6.72 -26.78 -15.84
C GLY A 223 -6.07 -25.67 -16.68
N ARG A 224 -6.22 -24.39 -16.29
CA ARG A 224 -5.65 -23.24 -16.99
C ARG A 224 -5.25 -22.13 -16.02
N ALA A 225 -4.27 -21.33 -16.44
CA ALA A 225 -3.88 -20.13 -15.70
C ALA A 225 -4.97 -19.04 -15.83
N ILE A 226 -5.07 -18.23 -14.78
CA ILE A 226 -5.79 -16.96 -14.78
C ILE A 226 -4.74 -15.89 -15.06
N PRO A 227 -4.85 -15.13 -16.15
CA PRO A 227 -3.84 -14.16 -16.53
C PRO A 227 -3.59 -13.09 -15.44
N GLU A 228 -2.32 -12.80 -15.13
CA GLU A 228 -1.96 -11.85 -14.07
C GLU A 228 -2.39 -10.41 -14.39
N ASP A 229 -2.43 -10.05 -15.67
CA ASP A 229 -2.85 -8.73 -16.17
C ASP A 229 -4.33 -8.42 -15.90
N TRP A 230 -5.12 -9.42 -15.50
CA TRP A 230 -6.51 -9.24 -15.11
C TRP A 230 -6.68 -8.59 -13.73
N TYR A 231 -5.65 -8.66 -12.89
CA TYR A 231 -5.64 -8.12 -11.53
C TYR A 231 -4.34 -7.37 -11.20
N THR A 232 -3.46 -7.17 -12.17
CA THR A 232 -2.19 -6.47 -12.01
C THR A 232 -2.08 -5.32 -12.99
N PHE A 233 -1.58 -4.18 -12.52
CA PHE A 233 -1.46 -2.97 -13.32
C PHE A 233 -0.15 -2.23 -13.03
N ASN A 234 0.19 -1.32 -13.95
CA ASN A 234 1.17 -0.27 -13.77
C ASN A 234 0.43 1.09 -13.77
N TYR A 235 1.08 2.13 -13.26
CA TYR A 235 0.67 3.51 -13.43
C TYR A 235 1.86 4.28 -14.01
N ARG A 236 1.76 4.65 -15.28
CA ARG A 236 2.83 5.27 -16.07
C ARG A 236 2.28 6.49 -16.78
N VAL A 237 3.10 7.53 -16.93
CA VAL A 237 2.73 8.74 -17.69
C VAL A 237 1.38 9.34 -17.23
N GLY A 238 1.02 9.20 -15.95
CA GLY A 238 -0.22 9.74 -15.39
C GLY A 238 -1.48 8.89 -15.59
N GLU A 239 -1.37 7.65 -16.07
CA GLU A 239 -2.52 6.76 -16.29
C GLU A 239 -2.27 5.30 -15.87
N PRO A 240 -3.30 4.56 -15.44
CA PRO A 240 -3.19 3.14 -15.18
C PRO A 240 -3.10 2.37 -16.52
N THR A 241 -2.10 1.51 -16.65
CA THR A 241 -1.95 0.59 -17.78
C THR A 241 -1.96 -0.84 -17.27
N ARG A 242 -2.59 -1.79 -17.99
CA ARG A 242 -2.41 -3.21 -17.66
C ARG A 242 -0.94 -3.61 -17.88
N LEU A 243 -0.52 -4.74 -17.30
CA LEU A 243 0.67 -5.42 -17.79
C LEU A 243 0.42 -5.74 -19.27
N GLU A 244 1.33 -5.37 -20.18
CA GLU A 244 1.12 -5.57 -21.61
C GLU A 244 0.85 -7.05 -21.91
N ALA A 245 -0.43 -7.39 -22.11
CA ALA A 245 -0.85 -8.60 -22.78
C ALA A 245 -1.23 -8.21 -24.20
N THR A 246 -0.39 -8.60 -25.15
CA THR A 246 -0.77 -8.69 -26.57
C THR A 246 -2.14 -9.37 -26.64
N VAL A 247 -3.09 -8.76 -27.38
CA VAL A 247 -4.39 -9.29 -27.85
C VAL A 247 -5.66 -8.77 -27.13
N ARG A 248 -6.31 -7.85 -27.86
CA ARG A 248 -7.75 -7.60 -28.08
C ARG A 248 -8.68 -7.50 -26.86
N GLY A 249 -8.95 -6.25 -26.50
CA GLY A 249 -10.29 -5.68 -26.62
C GLY A 249 -11.36 -6.24 -25.70
N GLU A 250 -11.36 -5.78 -24.45
CA GLU A 250 -12.58 -5.47 -23.67
C GLU A 250 -12.16 -4.66 -22.44
N TYR A 251 -12.53 -3.37 -22.45
CA TYR A 251 -12.20 -2.40 -21.41
C TYR A 251 -13.17 -2.58 -20.24
N LEU A 252 -12.72 -3.20 -19.15
CA LEU A 252 -13.32 -2.92 -17.84
C LEU A 252 -12.85 -1.53 -17.44
N HIS A 253 -13.73 -0.54 -17.62
CA HIS A 253 -13.51 0.81 -17.14
C HIS A 253 -13.25 0.76 -15.62
N TRP A 254 -12.02 1.11 -15.24
CA TRP A 254 -11.71 1.52 -13.87
C TRP A 254 -12.23 2.94 -13.70
N SER A 255 -13.45 3.08 -13.20
CA SER A 255 -13.91 4.38 -12.73
C SER A 255 -13.33 4.63 -11.33
N PRO A 256 -12.70 5.79 -11.08
CA PRO A 256 -12.27 6.19 -9.75
C PRO A 256 -13.45 6.38 -8.78
#